data_AF-A0A9N8VCZ4-F1
#
_entry.id   AF-A0A9N8VCZ4-F1
#
_cell.length_a   1.000
_cell.length_b   1.000
_cell.length_c   1.000
_cell.angle_alpha   90.00
_cell.angle_beta   90.00
_cell.angle_gamma   90.00
#
_symmetry.space_group_name_H-M   'P 1'
#
loop_
_entity.id
_entity.type
_entity.pdbx_description
1 polymer ?
#
loop_
_entity_poly.entity_id
_entity_poly.type
_entity_poly.pdbx_seq_one_letter_code
_entity_poly.pdbx_strand_id
1 'polypeptide(L)'
;MSQKISQLKYQINIHNSLEIKENFFSPIFSTSNNMFWQLAFFPENFGLFLSPVICPDEIVWGERSKSNFTLYIKEIKEDIRNDIYSNTFTVPSDANISDGYGIDKIDRTLFVNGELEIGVIFNNIEVEECNKRKKYDYPTPSGLIEAWKEQLMENPSDDVEFNVEGEKFYVCSSILSKRSKYFAKIFSGNWAETVENVTNNINDIHFESSPEQHNKVKYRIDFPEGQCIFSIIMEYLYTNQVKWKNNNNQSITVKLFRLADKYLLSDLRNRAKFRIYAELGISNVCEILFGLVPKYEDLKGPVLKFMARHFEEVSQSEEFNDILKNLPKYPYFSDIYPEKHCN
;
A
#
# COMPACT_ATOMS: atom_id res chain seq x y z
N MET A 1 -0.23 -3.23 -25.18
CA MET A 1 0.10 -4.65 -25.44
C MET A 1 1.21 -5.02 -24.44
N SER A 2 1.39 -6.28 -24.03
CA SER A 2 2.55 -6.60 -23.18
C SER A 2 3.81 -6.58 -24.07
N GLN A 3 4.73 -5.64 -23.85
CA GLN A 3 6.05 -5.71 -24.45
C GLN A 3 6.91 -6.59 -23.55
N LYS A 4 7.28 -7.76 -24.06
CA LYS A 4 8.21 -8.65 -23.38
C LYS A 4 9.60 -8.02 -23.43
N ILE A 5 9.99 -7.30 -22.39
CA ILE A 5 11.35 -6.78 -22.29
C ILE A 5 12.24 -7.98 -21.95
N SER A 6 13.24 -8.24 -22.80
CA SER A 6 14.13 -9.39 -22.64
C SER A 6 14.98 -9.27 -21.36
N GLN A 7 15.34 -8.05 -20.97
CA GLN A 7 16.31 -7.80 -19.90
C GLN A 7 16.19 -6.40 -19.28
N LEU A 8 16.27 -6.29 -17.95
CA LEU A 8 16.37 -5.02 -17.21
C LEU A 8 17.66 -5.00 -16.40
N LYS A 9 18.41 -3.90 -16.43
CA LYS A 9 19.69 -3.75 -15.73
C LYS A 9 19.66 -2.57 -14.76
N TYR A 10 20.10 -2.80 -13.53
CA TYR A 10 20.38 -1.77 -12.53
C TYR A 10 21.84 -1.89 -12.08
N GLN A 11 22.54 -0.76 -11.96
CA GLN A 11 23.94 -0.73 -11.53
C GLN A 11 24.28 0.55 -10.78
N ILE A 12 25.28 0.49 -9.92
CA ILE A 12 25.83 1.62 -9.19
C ILE A 12 27.34 1.46 -9.04
N ASN A 13 28.04 2.60 -9.04
CA ASN A 13 29.48 2.65 -8.88
C ASN A 13 29.84 3.17 -7.48
N ILE A 14 30.86 2.58 -6.87
CA ILE A 14 31.40 2.94 -5.56
C ILE A 14 32.91 3.13 -5.70
N HIS A 15 33.43 4.28 -5.27
CA HIS A 15 34.86 4.55 -5.34
C HIS A 15 35.64 3.82 -4.25
N ASN A 16 36.89 3.46 -4.55
CA ASN A 16 37.86 2.85 -3.64
C ASN A 16 37.32 1.60 -2.92
N SER A 17 37.15 0.51 -3.67
CA SER A 17 36.53 -0.73 -3.19
C SER A 17 37.08 -1.29 -1.86
N LEU A 18 38.40 -1.14 -1.60
CA LEU A 18 39.04 -1.65 -0.39
C LEU A 18 38.92 -0.70 0.81
N GLU A 19 38.47 0.53 0.59
CA GLU A 19 38.29 1.57 1.61
C GLU A 19 36.86 1.64 2.14
N ILE A 20 35.93 0.87 1.56
CA ILE A 20 34.55 0.75 2.03
C ILE A 20 34.56 0.07 3.40
N LYS A 21 34.12 0.80 4.44
CA LYS A 21 34.09 0.30 5.82
C LYS A 21 32.68 -0.01 6.32
N GLU A 22 31.69 0.65 5.75
CA GLU A 22 30.29 0.52 6.17
C GLU A 22 29.50 -0.28 5.14
N ASN A 23 28.44 -0.94 5.62
CA ASN A 23 27.49 -1.62 4.75
C ASN A 23 26.88 -0.60 3.78
N PHE A 24 26.95 -0.91 2.51
CA PHE A 24 26.42 -0.04 1.46
C PHE A 24 25.07 -0.56 1.00
N PHE A 25 24.09 0.35 0.92
CA PHE A 25 22.77 0.08 0.37
C PHE A 25 22.52 1.02 -0.81
N SER A 26 22.16 0.47 -1.96
CA SER A 26 21.83 1.28 -3.13
C SER A 26 20.53 2.08 -2.90
N PRO A 27 20.26 3.11 -3.72
CA PRO A 27 18.90 3.57 -3.91
C PRO A 27 17.96 2.41 -4.24
N ILE A 28 16.71 2.51 -3.80
CA ILE A 28 15.66 1.55 -4.12
C ILE A 28 15.34 1.66 -5.62
N PHE A 29 15.16 0.52 -6.29
CA PHE A 29 14.76 0.44 -7.69
C PHE A 29 13.65 -0.61 -7.88
N SER A 30 13.05 -0.68 -9.05
CA SER A 30 11.91 -1.57 -9.29
C SER A 30 11.98 -2.32 -10.61
N THR A 31 11.38 -3.53 -10.63
CA THR A 31 11.17 -4.34 -11.83
C THR A 31 9.73 -4.27 -12.35
N SER A 32 8.80 -3.84 -11.49
CA SER A 32 7.39 -3.57 -11.81
C SER A 32 6.82 -2.48 -10.90
N ASN A 33 5.54 -2.15 -11.05
CA ASN A 33 4.89 -1.07 -10.27
C ASN A 33 4.92 -1.30 -8.75
N ASN A 34 4.91 -2.56 -8.31
CA ASN A 34 4.78 -2.92 -6.90
C ASN A 34 5.94 -3.79 -6.40
N MET A 35 7.00 -3.96 -7.20
CA MET A 35 8.12 -4.86 -6.89
C MET A 35 9.41 -4.06 -6.81
N PHE A 36 9.82 -3.79 -5.57
CA PHE A 36 10.97 -2.94 -5.25
C PHE A 36 12.13 -3.75 -4.69
N TRP A 37 13.34 -3.30 -4.98
CA TRP A 37 14.58 -3.99 -4.67
C TRP A 37 15.64 -2.99 -4.22
N GLN A 38 16.63 -3.50 -3.49
CA GLN A 38 17.80 -2.75 -3.06
C GLN A 38 19.01 -3.67 -3.14
N LEU A 39 20.14 -3.15 -3.66
CA LEU A 39 21.41 -3.85 -3.56
C LEU A 39 22.04 -3.55 -2.21
N ALA A 40 22.53 -4.59 -1.55
CA ALA A 40 23.26 -4.50 -0.30
C ALA A 40 24.66 -5.10 -0.47
N PHE A 41 25.69 -4.29 -0.22
CA PHE A 41 27.09 -4.72 -0.26
C PHE A 41 27.69 -4.65 1.14
N PHE A 42 28.26 -5.78 1.57
CA PHE A 42 28.82 -5.96 2.90
C PHE A 42 30.35 -6.09 2.81
N PRO A 43 31.11 -5.02 3.13
CA PRO A 43 32.56 -4.98 2.91
C PRO A 43 33.34 -5.98 3.78
N GLU A 44 32.79 -6.40 4.92
CA GLU A 44 33.45 -7.37 5.82
C GLU A 44 33.78 -8.70 5.11
N ASN A 45 32.85 -9.17 4.26
CA ASN A 45 33.01 -10.40 3.49
C ASN A 45 33.02 -10.16 1.97
N PHE A 46 32.99 -8.91 1.53
CA PHE A 46 32.74 -8.55 0.13
C PHE A 46 31.46 -9.20 -0.43
N GLY A 47 30.46 -9.38 0.44
CA GLY A 47 29.18 -10.00 0.08
C GLY A 47 28.30 -9.02 -0.70
N LEU A 48 27.53 -9.54 -1.65
CA LEU A 48 26.58 -8.77 -2.45
C LEU A 48 25.24 -9.48 -2.49
N PHE A 49 24.18 -8.76 -2.14
CA PHE A 49 22.83 -9.28 -2.10
C PHE A 49 21.86 -8.34 -2.82
N LEU A 50 20.83 -8.96 -3.40
CA LEU A 50 19.60 -8.32 -3.82
C LEU A 50 18.56 -8.53 -2.71
N SER A 51 18.18 -7.46 -2.02
CA SER A 51 17.16 -7.50 -0.99
C SER A 51 15.82 -6.99 -1.54
N PRO A 52 14.71 -7.70 -1.31
CA PRO A 52 13.39 -7.17 -1.62
C PRO A 52 13.05 -6.03 -0.65
N VAL A 53 12.40 -4.99 -1.15
CA VAL A 53 11.88 -3.89 -0.34
C VAL A 53 10.37 -4.02 -0.29
N ILE A 54 9.84 -4.08 0.94
CA ILE A 54 8.41 -4.23 1.23
C ILE A 54 7.65 -3.01 0.71
N CYS A 55 6.71 -3.23 -0.21
CA CYS A 55 5.68 -2.25 -0.53
C CYS A 55 4.41 -2.58 0.26
N PRO A 56 3.78 -1.62 0.98
CA PRO A 56 2.52 -1.86 1.68
C PRO A 56 1.42 -2.41 0.76
N ASP A 57 1.45 -2.04 -0.51
CA ASP A 57 0.44 -2.41 -1.51
C ASP A 57 0.75 -3.74 -2.22
N GLU A 58 1.84 -4.44 -1.86
CA GLU A 58 2.22 -5.74 -2.42
C GLU A 58 1.52 -6.91 -1.70
N ILE A 59 0.89 -7.78 -2.47
CA ILE A 59 -0.17 -8.70 -1.99
C ILE A 59 0.23 -10.16 -2.18
N VAL A 60 0.87 -10.43 -3.31
CA VAL A 60 1.37 -11.75 -3.69
C VAL A 60 2.87 -11.64 -3.86
N TRP A 61 3.59 -12.11 -2.84
CA TRP A 61 5.06 -12.13 -2.80
C TRP A 61 5.65 -13.11 -3.82
N GLY A 62 4.84 -14.04 -4.34
CA GLY A 62 5.20 -15.01 -5.36
C GLY A 62 5.40 -14.44 -6.78
N GLU A 63 5.11 -13.16 -7.05
CA GLU A 63 5.54 -12.58 -8.33
C GLU A 63 7.06 -12.42 -8.40
N ARG A 64 7.72 -12.25 -7.25
CA ARG A 64 9.19 -12.15 -7.16
C ARG A 64 9.85 -13.47 -7.53
N SER A 65 9.23 -14.61 -7.22
CA SER A 65 9.73 -15.95 -7.55
C SER A 65 9.73 -16.30 -9.03
N LYS A 66 8.99 -15.52 -9.84
CA LYS A 66 9.01 -15.64 -11.30
C LYS A 66 10.23 -14.96 -11.92
N SER A 67 10.98 -14.17 -11.15
CA SER A 67 12.14 -13.42 -11.64
C SER A 67 13.41 -14.24 -11.51
N ASN A 68 14.13 -14.36 -12.62
CA ASN A 68 15.54 -14.77 -12.63
C ASN A 68 16.40 -13.54 -12.75
N PHE A 69 17.43 -13.43 -11.92
CA PHE A 69 18.34 -12.30 -11.95
C PHE A 69 19.80 -12.72 -11.82
N THR A 70 20.68 -11.97 -12.46
CA THR A 70 22.12 -12.15 -12.40
C THR A 70 22.72 -11.01 -11.60
N LEU A 71 23.33 -11.31 -10.45
CA LEU A 71 24.16 -10.35 -9.72
C LEU A 71 25.56 -10.36 -10.29
N TYR A 72 26.20 -9.19 -10.30
CA TYR A 72 27.57 -9.08 -10.73
C TYR A 72 28.34 -8.00 -9.97
N ILE A 73 29.65 -8.21 -9.89
CA ILE A 73 30.63 -7.25 -9.38
C ILE A 73 31.73 -7.11 -10.41
N LYS A 74 32.04 -5.87 -10.74
CA LYS A 74 33.15 -5.51 -11.62
C LYS A 74 33.93 -4.39 -10.96
N GLU A 75 35.21 -4.32 -11.27
CA GLU A 75 36.07 -3.25 -10.78
C GLU A 75 36.85 -2.64 -11.93
N ILE A 76 36.94 -1.32 -11.94
CA ILE A 76 37.59 -0.55 -12.98
C ILE A 76 38.74 0.23 -12.35
N LYS A 77 39.95 0.03 -12.85
CA LYS A 77 41.13 0.78 -12.44
C LYS A 77 42.00 1.06 -13.65
N GLU A 78 42.33 2.34 -13.88
CA GLU A 78 43.20 2.76 -15.01
C GLU A 78 42.73 2.17 -16.36
N ASP A 79 41.42 2.25 -16.63
CA ASP A 79 40.72 1.69 -17.80
C ASP A 79 40.75 0.15 -17.96
N ILE A 80 41.36 -0.58 -17.02
CA ILE A 80 41.30 -2.04 -16.96
C ILE A 80 40.03 -2.44 -16.21
N ARG A 81 39.17 -3.21 -16.87
CA ARG A 81 37.95 -3.78 -16.29
C ARG A 81 38.20 -5.21 -15.82
N ASN A 82 38.04 -5.45 -14.53
CA ASN A 82 38.12 -6.76 -13.92
C ASN A 82 36.72 -7.26 -13.54
N ASP A 83 36.31 -8.41 -14.08
CA ASP A 83 35.03 -9.04 -13.75
C ASP A 83 35.25 -9.96 -12.54
N ILE A 84 34.84 -9.50 -11.35
CA ILE A 84 35.11 -10.18 -10.08
C ILE A 84 34.11 -11.30 -9.83
N TYR A 85 32.82 -11.03 -10.11
CA TYR A 85 31.75 -11.96 -9.82
C TYR A 85 30.61 -11.81 -10.82
N SER A 86 30.03 -12.94 -11.22
CA SER A 86 28.75 -12.97 -11.91
C SER A 86 28.06 -14.32 -11.66
N ASN A 87 26.85 -14.28 -11.13
CA ASN A 87 26.06 -15.50 -10.94
C ASN A 87 24.56 -15.21 -11.07
N THR A 88 23.84 -16.22 -11.56
CA THR A 88 22.38 -16.14 -11.76
C THR A 88 21.67 -16.86 -10.62
N PHE A 89 20.64 -16.20 -10.12
CA PHE A 89 19.80 -16.63 -9.02
C PHE A 89 18.34 -16.68 -9.48
N THR A 90 17.61 -17.58 -8.85
CA THR A 90 16.15 -17.69 -8.94
C THR A 90 15.62 -17.46 -7.55
N VAL A 91 14.62 -16.59 -7.41
CA VAL A 91 13.95 -16.39 -6.11
C VAL A 91 13.06 -17.62 -5.85
N PRO A 92 13.24 -18.36 -4.74
CA PRO A 92 12.38 -19.51 -4.45
C PRO A 92 10.92 -19.08 -4.22
N SER A 93 9.96 -19.95 -4.57
CA SER A 93 8.53 -19.64 -4.47
C SER A 93 8.01 -19.46 -3.04
N ASP A 94 8.72 -20.02 -2.07
CA ASP A 94 8.42 -20.08 -0.64
C ASP A 94 9.30 -19.16 0.21
N ALA A 95 10.12 -18.34 -0.44
CA ALA A 95 11.19 -17.64 0.23
C ALA A 95 10.70 -16.45 1.07
N ASN A 96 11.31 -16.24 2.24
CA ASN A 96 10.90 -15.18 3.16
C ASN A 96 11.40 -13.82 2.70
N ILE A 97 10.60 -12.78 2.90
CA ILE A 97 10.79 -11.43 2.37
C ILE A 97 11.95 -10.71 3.07
N SER A 98 12.38 -11.18 4.22
CA SER A 98 13.59 -10.68 4.90
C SER A 98 14.88 -11.09 4.21
N ASP A 99 14.83 -12.11 3.35
CA ASP A 99 16.03 -12.81 2.93
C ASP A 99 16.56 -12.13 1.66
N GLY A 100 17.73 -11.50 1.79
CA GLY A 100 18.49 -11.06 0.64
C GLY A 100 19.06 -12.27 -0.12
N TYR A 101 19.05 -12.22 -1.44
CA TYR A 101 19.63 -13.27 -2.27
C TYR A 101 20.93 -12.80 -2.89
N GLY A 102 21.98 -13.59 -2.76
CA GLY A 102 23.24 -13.28 -3.40
C GLY A 102 24.37 -14.13 -2.88
N ILE A 103 25.50 -13.50 -2.63
CA ILE A 103 26.72 -14.15 -2.21
C ILE A 103 27.23 -13.57 -0.90
N ASP A 104 27.45 -14.46 0.07
CA ASP A 104 27.89 -14.08 1.41
C ASP A 104 29.35 -13.66 1.46
N LYS A 105 30.20 -14.26 0.61
CA LYS A 105 31.64 -14.07 0.67
C LYS A 105 32.31 -14.12 -0.70
N ILE A 106 33.11 -13.11 -1.00
CA ILE A 106 34.00 -13.07 -2.17
C ILE A 106 35.43 -12.89 -1.66
N ASP A 107 36.39 -13.52 -2.34
CA ASP A 107 37.79 -13.38 -1.98
C ASP A 107 38.27 -11.93 -2.22
N ARG A 108 38.70 -11.28 -1.14
CA ARG A 108 39.23 -9.91 -1.14
C ARG A 108 40.44 -9.75 -2.07
N THR A 109 41.19 -10.80 -2.35
CA THR A 109 42.37 -10.74 -3.23
C THR A 109 42.03 -10.42 -4.68
N LEU A 110 40.76 -10.56 -5.07
CA LEU A 110 40.28 -10.24 -6.41
C LEU A 110 40.11 -8.73 -6.66
N PHE A 111 40.20 -7.91 -5.61
CA PHE A 111 39.94 -6.47 -5.67
C PHE A 111 41.25 -5.66 -5.75
N VAL A 112 41.27 -4.64 -6.60
CA VAL A 112 42.44 -3.80 -6.93
C VAL A 112 42.37 -2.37 -6.37
N ASN A 113 41.37 -2.07 -5.54
CA ASN A 113 41.07 -0.74 -4.99
C ASN A 113 40.81 0.33 -6.07
N GLY A 114 39.98 -0.02 -7.06
CA GLY A 114 39.48 0.86 -8.10
C GLY A 114 38.03 1.29 -7.85
N GLU A 115 37.36 1.68 -8.94
CA GLU A 115 35.92 1.96 -8.95
C GLU A 115 35.13 0.65 -9.07
N LEU A 116 34.35 0.34 -8.04
CA LEU A 116 33.55 -0.87 -7.94
C LEU A 116 32.18 -0.65 -8.59
N GLU A 117 31.89 -1.35 -9.68
CA GLU A 117 30.57 -1.43 -10.30
C GLU A 117 29.85 -2.68 -9.79
N ILE A 118 28.81 -2.49 -8.96
CA ILE A 118 27.90 -3.57 -8.57
C ILE A 118 26.58 -3.43 -9.32
N GLY A 119 25.97 -4.56 -9.68
CA GLY A 119 24.70 -4.50 -10.39
C GLY A 119 23.93 -5.80 -10.42
N VAL A 120 22.71 -5.67 -10.93
CA VAL A 120 21.77 -6.76 -11.14
C VAL A 120 21.15 -6.66 -12.53
N ILE A 121 20.95 -7.83 -13.13
CA ILE A 121 20.30 -8.00 -14.42
C ILE A 121 19.11 -8.93 -14.22
N PHE A 122 17.90 -8.47 -14.50
CA PHE A 122 16.71 -9.33 -14.50
C PHE A 122 16.41 -9.79 -15.91
N ASN A 123 16.08 -11.07 -16.06
CA ASN A 123 15.73 -11.69 -17.34
C ASN A 123 14.22 -12.00 -17.37
N ASN A 124 13.62 -11.98 -18.57
CA ASN A 124 12.21 -12.37 -18.80
C ASN A 124 11.16 -11.56 -18.01
N ILE A 125 11.29 -10.23 -17.96
CA ILE A 125 10.25 -9.41 -17.31
C ILE A 125 9.08 -9.19 -18.28
N GLU A 126 7.88 -9.61 -17.89
CA GLU A 126 6.65 -9.16 -18.51
C GLU A 126 6.33 -7.74 -18.04
N VAL A 127 6.75 -6.75 -18.82
CA VAL A 127 6.35 -5.36 -18.57
C VAL A 127 5.00 -5.14 -19.23
N GLU A 128 3.95 -5.07 -18.41
CA GLU A 128 2.69 -4.50 -18.88
C GLU A 128 2.95 -3.05 -19.30
N GLU A 129 2.77 -2.72 -20.58
CA GLU A 129 2.82 -1.35 -21.08
C GLU A 129 1.76 -0.52 -20.36
N CYS A 130 2.14 0.15 -19.27
CA CYS A 130 1.40 1.30 -18.79
C CYS A 130 1.78 2.46 -19.71
N ASN A 131 0.88 2.81 -20.63
CA ASN A 131 1.04 3.87 -21.64
C ASN A 131 1.21 5.31 -21.08
N LYS A 132 1.74 5.46 -19.87
CA LYS A 132 2.23 6.72 -19.31
C LYS A 132 3.44 6.39 -18.45
N ARG A 133 4.60 7.01 -18.74
CA ARG A 133 5.73 7.10 -17.79
C ARG A 133 5.22 7.76 -16.51
N LYS A 134 4.70 6.97 -15.57
CA LYS A 134 4.60 7.40 -14.20
C LYS A 134 5.91 6.98 -13.56
N LYS A 135 6.79 7.97 -13.40
CA LYS A 135 7.89 7.90 -12.46
C LYS A 135 7.22 7.66 -11.10
N TYR A 136 7.19 6.41 -10.65
CA TYR A 136 6.79 6.09 -9.28
C TYR A 136 8.06 6.12 -8.40
N ASP A 137 8.70 7.29 -8.30
CA ASP A 137 8.91 7.79 -6.94
C ASP A 137 7.50 7.79 -6.34
N TYR A 138 7.22 7.40 -5.10
CA TYR A 138 6.02 8.02 -4.52
C TYR A 138 6.46 9.47 -4.29
N PRO A 139 6.21 10.47 -5.19
CA PRO A 139 6.30 11.82 -4.69
C PRO A 139 5.33 11.83 -3.53
N THR A 140 5.80 12.23 -2.35
CA THR A 140 4.91 12.55 -1.24
C THR A 140 3.76 13.33 -1.88
N PRO A 141 2.50 12.85 -1.78
CA PRO A 141 1.43 13.41 -2.60
C PRO A 141 1.45 14.92 -2.44
N SER A 142 1.38 15.67 -3.54
CA SER A 142 1.51 17.14 -3.47
C SER A 142 0.54 17.72 -2.44
N GLY A 143 -0.69 17.18 -2.38
CA GLY A 143 -1.68 17.56 -1.36
C GLY A 143 -1.29 17.22 0.09
N LEU A 144 -0.42 16.23 0.33
CA LEU A 144 0.16 15.96 1.66
C LEU A 144 1.32 16.91 2.00
N ILE A 145 2.22 17.15 1.04
CA ILE A 145 3.30 18.13 1.22
C ILE A 145 2.69 19.51 1.53
N GLU A 146 1.67 19.91 0.78
CA GLU A 146 0.95 21.16 0.99
C GLU A 146 0.26 21.19 2.37
N ALA A 147 -0.46 20.12 2.74
CA ALA A 147 -1.09 20.01 4.06
C ALA A 147 -0.08 20.18 5.21
N TRP A 148 1.06 19.51 5.14
CA TRP A 148 2.10 19.61 6.16
C TRP A 148 2.82 20.96 6.14
N LYS A 149 3.04 21.56 4.97
CA LYS A 149 3.58 22.92 4.86
C LYS A 149 2.66 23.92 5.54
N GLU A 150 1.36 23.87 5.28
CA GLU A 150 0.38 24.74 5.93
C GLU A 150 0.37 24.50 7.46
N GLN A 151 0.39 23.23 7.90
CA GLN A 151 0.47 22.89 9.33
C GLN A 151 1.76 23.38 10.01
N LEU A 152 2.89 23.42 9.30
CA LEU A 152 4.17 23.91 9.84
C LEU A 152 4.21 25.46 9.89
N MET A 153 3.59 26.12 8.91
CA MET A 153 3.60 27.58 8.75
C MET A 153 2.50 28.27 9.57
N GLU A 154 1.37 27.60 9.80
CA GLU A 154 0.25 28.07 10.61
C GLU A 154 0.21 27.28 11.92
N ASN A 155 0.27 27.97 13.06
CA ASN A 155 0.36 27.35 14.39
C ASN A 155 -0.75 26.28 14.59
N PRO A 156 -0.39 24.98 14.71
CA PRO A 156 -1.34 23.90 14.56
C PRO A 156 -2.44 23.97 15.62
N SER A 157 -3.65 23.67 15.19
CA SER A 157 -4.79 23.44 16.06
C SER A 157 -5.35 22.09 15.73
N ASP A 158 -5.40 21.20 16.71
CA ASP A 158 -6.34 20.10 16.65
C ASP A 158 -7.74 20.69 16.91
N ASP A 159 -8.38 21.12 15.83
CA ASP A 159 -9.67 21.81 15.82
C ASP A 159 -10.84 20.89 15.44
N VAL A 160 -10.56 19.62 15.21
CA VAL A 160 -11.58 18.58 14.97
C VAL A 160 -11.48 17.54 16.09
N GLU A 161 -12.61 17.24 16.74
CA GLU A 161 -12.77 16.12 17.66
C GLU A 161 -13.57 15.01 16.97
N PHE A 162 -12.98 13.83 16.86
CA PHE A 162 -13.70 12.61 16.48
C PHE A 162 -14.12 11.84 17.72
N ASN A 163 -15.38 11.43 17.75
CA ASN A 163 -15.89 10.47 18.71
C ASN A 163 -15.89 9.08 18.07
N VAL A 164 -15.11 8.15 18.63
CA VAL A 164 -14.92 6.78 18.14
C VAL A 164 -15.21 5.83 19.30
N GLU A 165 -16.33 5.11 19.25
CA GLU A 165 -16.74 4.19 20.33
C GLU A 165 -16.77 4.83 21.74
N GLY A 166 -17.06 6.15 21.81
CA GLY A 166 -17.10 6.92 23.05
C GLY A 166 -15.76 7.56 23.45
N GLU A 167 -14.67 7.25 22.73
CA GLU A 167 -13.36 7.87 22.92
C GLU A 167 -13.15 9.07 21.98
N LYS A 168 -12.43 10.08 22.49
CA LYS A 168 -12.21 11.35 21.80
C LYS A 168 -10.82 11.41 21.19
N PHE A 169 -10.75 11.69 19.90
CA PHE A 169 -9.51 11.86 19.14
C PHE A 169 -9.47 13.26 18.52
N TYR A 170 -8.34 13.95 18.65
CA TYR A 170 -8.20 15.31 18.14
C TYR A 170 -7.29 15.33 16.91
N VAL A 171 -7.73 16.01 15.85
CA VAL A 171 -7.04 16.07 14.56
C VAL A 171 -7.21 17.45 13.91
N CYS A 172 -6.47 17.68 12.81
CA CYS A 172 -6.37 18.99 12.17
C CYS A 172 -7.22 19.08 10.89
N SER A 173 -8.18 20.03 10.88
CA SER A 173 -9.10 20.25 9.75
C SER A 173 -8.39 20.61 8.45
N SER A 174 -7.25 21.31 8.50
CA SER A 174 -6.49 21.73 7.31
C SER A 174 -5.92 20.52 6.56
N ILE A 175 -5.32 19.57 7.28
CA ILE A 175 -4.79 18.32 6.71
C ILE A 175 -5.93 17.51 6.10
N LEU A 176 -6.99 17.30 6.86
CA LEU A 176 -8.15 16.53 6.39
C LEU A 176 -8.76 17.15 5.13
N SER A 177 -8.93 18.47 5.08
CA SER A 177 -9.47 19.19 3.92
C SER A 177 -8.61 19.03 2.68
N LYS A 178 -7.29 19.12 2.81
CA LYS A 178 -6.38 18.97 1.66
C LYS A 178 -6.32 17.53 1.15
N ARG A 179 -6.54 16.56 2.04
CA ARG A 179 -6.39 15.13 1.75
C ARG A 179 -7.70 14.45 1.35
N SER A 180 -8.84 15.06 1.67
CA SER A 180 -10.18 14.53 1.40
C SER A 180 -11.12 15.63 0.92
N LYS A 181 -11.68 15.43 -0.27
CA LYS A 181 -12.75 16.30 -0.79
C LYS A 181 -14.01 16.25 0.08
N TYR A 182 -14.24 15.15 0.79
CA TYR A 182 -15.36 15.03 1.73
C TYR A 182 -15.16 15.98 2.91
N PHE A 183 -14.01 15.88 3.58
CA PHE A 183 -13.72 16.74 4.72
C PHE A 183 -13.58 18.21 4.34
N ALA A 184 -13.00 18.52 3.16
CA ALA A 184 -12.98 19.89 2.65
C ALA A 184 -14.38 20.50 2.58
N LYS A 185 -15.35 19.73 2.06
CA LYS A 185 -16.74 20.18 1.96
C LYS A 185 -17.39 20.36 3.33
N ILE A 186 -17.20 19.40 4.23
CA ILE A 186 -17.75 19.46 5.59
C ILE A 186 -17.22 20.66 6.35
N PHE A 187 -15.92 20.91 6.31
CA PHE A 187 -15.32 22.02 7.05
C PHE A 187 -15.56 23.40 6.40
N SER A 188 -15.89 23.43 5.09
CA SER A 188 -16.20 24.68 4.38
C SER A 188 -17.66 25.16 4.50
N GLY A 189 -18.56 24.38 5.11
CA GLY A 189 -19.98 24.74 5.19
C GLY A 189 -20.62 24.43 6.54
N ASN A 190 -21.86 24.89 6.71
CA ASN A 190 -22.66 24.65 7.92
C ASN A 190 -23.49 23.37 7.71
N TRP A 191 -22.89 22.21 8.00
CA TRP A 191 -23.53 20.90 7.78
C TRP A 191 -24.11 20.32 9.07
N ALA A 192 -25.10 19.43 8.95
CA ALA A 192 -25.70 18.77 10.12
C ALA A 192 -24.69 17.92 10.92
N GLU A 193 -23.59 17.49 10.28
CA GLU A 193 -22.49 16.75 10.91
C GLU A 193 -21.53 17.68 11.69
N THR A 194 -21.60 19.00 11.50
CA THR A 194 -20.81 20.00 12.22
C THR A 194 -21.72 20.70 13.23
N VAL A 195 -21.66 20.30 14.50
CA VAL A 195 -22.37 21.03 15.56
C VAL A 195 -21.63 22.34 15.81
N GLU A 196 -22.04 23.42 15.15
CA GLU A 196 -21.63 24.79 15.49
C GLU A 196 -22.29 25.18 16.83
N ASN A 197 -21.50 25.34 17.89
CA ASN A 197 -21.97 26.05 19.08
C ASN A 197 -21.81 27.56 18.86
N VAL A 198 -22.83 28.21 18.29
CA VAL A 198 -23.11 29.60 18.62
C VAL A 198 -23.77 29.59 20.00
N THR A 199 -22.98 29.86 21.03
CA THR A 199 -23.46 30.10 22.39
C THR A 199 -24.36 31.33 22.41
N ASN A 200 -25.68 31.12 22.42
CA ASN A 200 -26.63 32.02 23.06
C ASN A 200 -27.39 31.21 24.10
N ASN A 201 -26.87 31.19 25.33
CA ASN A 201 -27.66 31.39 26.55
C ASN A 201 -26.71 31.34 27.75
N ILE A 202 -26.40 32.53 28.24
CA ILE A 202 -25.94 32.77 29.60
C ILE A 202 -27.13 32.40 30.50
N ASN A 203 -27.03 31.27 31.19
CA ASN A 203 -27.46 31.03 32.58
C ASN A 203 -27.60 29.52 32.79
N ASP A 204 -27.08 29.07 33.93
CA ASP A 204 -27.29 27.77 34.58
C ASP A 204 -26.27 26.63 34.32
N ILE A 205 -25.34 26.58 35.29
CA ILE A 205 -24.93 25.43 36.11
C ILE A 205 -23.42 25.10 36.06
N HIS A 206 -22.83 25.29 37.24
CA HIS A 206 -21.49 24.93 37.70
C HIS A 206 -20.91 23.63 37.12
N PHE A 207 -19.69 23.73 36.59
CA PHE A 207 -18.72 22.63 36.63
C PHE A 207 -17.35 23.15 37.06
N GLU A 208 -16.77 22.39 37.98
CA GLU A 208 -15.51 22.67 38.67
C GLU A 208 -14.35 22.83 37.70
N SER A 209 -13.55 23.84 38.03
CA SER A 209 -12.32 24.25 37.36
C SER A 209 -11.26 23.15 37.35
N SER A 210 -10.93 22.66 36.16
CA SER A 210 -9.58 22.22 35.81
C SER A 210 -9.06 23.12 34.67
N PRO A 211 -7.96 23.87 34.87
CA PRO A 211 -7.51 24.85 33.89
C PRO A 211 -6.47 24.21 32.97
N GLU A 212 -6.86 23.75 31.77
CA GLU A 212 -5.97 23.63 30.61
C GLU A 212 -6.78 23.45 29.29
N GLN A 213 -7.06 24.58 28.63
CA GLN A 213 -7.18 24.80 27.18
C GLN A 213 -7.90 23.74 26.28
N HIS A 214 -9.24 23.68 26.34
CA HIS A 214 -10.06 23.06 25.28
C HIS A 214 -11.06 24.04 24.62
N ASN A 215 -10.67 25.31 24.44
CA ASN A 215 -11.46 26.31 23.68
C ASN A 215 -11.20 26.30 22.16
N LYS A 216 -10.56 25.25 21.61
CA LYS A 216 -10.07 25.24 20.20
C LYS A 216 -10.78 24.26 19.26
N VAL A 217 -11.65 23.39 19.77
CA VAL A 217 -12.41 22.42 18.96
C VAL A 217 -13.52 23.14 18.21
N LYS A 218 -13.41 23.22 16.88
CA LYS A 218 -14.40 23.82 15.98
C LYS A 218 -15.40 22.81 15.45
N TYR A 219 -14.96 21.56 15.25
CA TYR A 219 -15.76 20.52 14.62
C TYR A 219 -15.80 19.27 15.51
N ARG A 220 -16.96 18.63 15.60
CA ARG A 220 -17.16 17.35 16.29
C ARG A 220 -17.78 16.36 15.32
N ILE A 221 -17.17 15.20 15.11
CA ILE A 221 -17.62 14.21 14.12
C ILE A 221 -17.70 12.83 14.77
N ASP A 222 -18.83 12.16 14.62
CA ASP A 222 -18.95 10.75 15.00
C ASP A 222 -18.34 9.85 13.91
N PHE A 223 -17.44 8.95 14.32
CA PHE A 223 -16.88 7.94 13.44
C PHE A 223 -17.50 6.58 13.78
N PRO A 224 -18.30 5.98 12.88
CA PRO A 224 -19.11 4.82 13.22
C PRO A 224 -18.31 3.50 13.30
N GLU A 225 -17.03 3.51 12.91
CA GLU A 225 -16.19 2.31 12.89
C GLU A 225 -15.25 2.31 14.09
N GLY A 226 -14.79 1.13 14.51
CA GLY A 226 -13.91 1.02 15.67
C GLY A 226 -12.52 1.65 15.49
N GLN A 227 -11.84 1.87 16.61
CA GLN A 227 -10.56 2.59 16.71
C GLN A 227 -9.47 2.09 15.75
N CYS A 228 -9.40 0.77 15.52
CA CYS A 228 -8.42 0.19 14.58
C CYS A 228 -8.56 0.75 13.17
N ILE A 229 -9.80 0.87 12.68
CA ILE A 229 -10.09 1.39 11.34
C ILE A 229 -9.89 2.90 11.28
N PHE A 230 -10.29 3.60 12.35
CA PHE A 230 -10.05 5.03 12.50
C PHE A 230 -8.55 5.35 12.38
N SER A 231 -7.72 4.65 13.15
CA SER A 231 -6.26 4.82 13.15
C SER A 231 -5.67 4.65 11.76
N ILE A 232 -6.09 3.64 11.00
CA ILE A 232 -5.57 3.37 9.66
C ILE A 232 -5.97 4.45 8.65
N ILE A 233 -7.22 4.92 8.70
CA ILE A 233 -7.67 6.02 7.83
C ILE A 233 -6.93 7.31 8.17
N MET A 234 -6.72 7.60 9.47
CA MET A 234 -5.96 8.78 9.90
C MET A 234 -4.49 8.68 9.51
N GLU A 235 -3.85 7.52 9.70
CA GLU A 235 -2.49 7.27 9.25
C GLU A 235 -2.35 7.51 7.75
N TYR A 236 -3.30 7.05 6.93
CA TYR A 236 -3.29 7.33 5.48
C TYR A 236 -3.45 8.83 5.15
N LEU A 237 -4.36 9.51 5.83
CA LEU A 237 -4.59 10.94 5.62
C LEU A 237 -3.33 11.75 5.94
N TYR A 238 -2.61 11.38 7.00
CA TYR A 238 -1.42 12.08 7.48
C TYR A 238 -0.12 11.63 6.80
N THR A 239 -0.01 10.40 6.30
CA THR A 239 1.29 9.85 5.87
C THR A 239 1.25 9.27 4.46
N ASN A 240 0.05 9.09 3.89
CA ASN A 240 -0.18 8.35 2.64
C ASN A 240 0.17 6.85 2.71
N GLN A 241 0.41 6.31 3.90
CA GLN A 241 0.67 4.89 4.14
C GLN A 241 -0.61 4.16 4.57
N VAL A 242 -0.68 2.85 4.32
CA VAL A 242 -1.87 2.04 4.62
C VAL A 242 -1.45 0.71 5.22
N LYS A 243 -2.11 0.31 6.29
CA LYS A 243 -2.07 -1.06 6.83
C LYS A 243 -3.33 -1.79 6.36
N TRP A 244 -3.14 -2.88 5.62
CA TRP A 244 -4.24 -3.64 4.99
C TRP A 244 -4.85 -4.72 5.88
N LYS A 245 -4.29 -4.92 7.07
CA LYS A 245 -4.73 -5.94 8.02
C LYS A 245 -4.93 -5.33 9.41
N ASN A 246 -5.86 -5.91 10.16
CA ASN A 246 -6.05 -5.57 11.56
C ASN A 246 -5.05 -6.31 12.47
N ASN A 247 -5.12 -6.06 13.78
CA ASN A 247 -4.25 -6.68 14.79
C ASN A 247 -4.36 -8.22 14.83
N ASN A 248 -5.48 -8.78 14.35
CA ASN A 248 -5.71 -10.22 14.27
C ASN A 248 -5.30 -10.79 12.90
N ASN A 249 -4.54 -10.03 12.10
CA ASN A 249 -4.07 -10.41 10.76
C ASN A 249 -5.20 -10.66 9.73
N GLN A 250 -6.43 -10.21 10.01
CA GLN A 250 -7.55 -10.30 9.08
C GLN A 250 -7.50 -9.15 8.07
N SER A 251 -7.80 -9.45 6.81
CA SER A 251 -7.90 -8.43 5.76
C SER A 251 -9.04 -7.47 6.07
N ILE A 252 -8.75 -6.17 6.01
CA ILE A 252 -9.75 -5.09 6.13
C ILE A 252 -9.98 -4.37 4.80
N THR A 253 -9.48 -4.94 3.71
CA THR A 253 -9.43 -4.30 2.39
C THR A 253 -10.81 -3.85 1.91
N VAL A 254 -11.84 -4.70 2.01
CA VAL A 254 -13.21 -4.36 1.58
C VAL A 254 -13.77 -3.21 2.41
N LYS A 255 -13.47 -3.17 3.71
CA LYS A 255 -13.90 -2.10 4.60
C LYS A 255 -13.21 -0.77 4.26
N LEU A 256 -11.90 -0.80 4.04
CA LEU A 256 -11.14 0.37 3.57
C LEU A 256 -11.61 0.86 2.21
N PHE A 257 -11.95 -0.05 1.28
CA PHE A 257 -12.51 0.32 -0.02
C PHE A 257 -13.80 1.13 0.13
N ARG A 258 -14.73 0.67 0.96
CA ARG A 258 -16.01 1.37 1.24
C ARG A 258 -15.79 2.73 1.92
N LEU A 259 -14.90 2.80 2.91
CA LEU A 259 -14.62 4.06 3.61
C LEU A 259 -13.87 5.06 2.73
N ALA A 260 -12.94 4.58 1.90
CA ALA A 260 -12.24 5.42 0.95
C ALA A 260 -13.20 6.01 -0.09
N ASP A 261 -14.20 5.24 -0.54
CA ASP A 261 -15.28 5.75 -1.37
C ASP A 261 -16.12 6.80 -0.63
N LYS A 262 -16.61 6.49 0.59
CA LYS A 262 -17.39 7.41 1.44
C LYS A 262 -16.68 8.75 1.66
N TYR A 263 -15.40 8.71 2.04
CA TYR A 263 -14.59 9.89 2.35
C TYR A 263 -13.89 10.48 1.11
N LEU A 264 -14.27 10.04 -0.10
CA LEU A 264 -13.74 10.53 -1.38
C LEU A 264 -12.20 10.49 -1.48
N LEU A 265 -11.59 9.46 -0.90
CA LEU A 265 -10.15 9.16 -0.93
C LEU A 265 -9.83 8.31 -2.17
N SER A 266 -9.89 8.93 -3.36
CA SER A 266 -9.83 8.21 -4.64
C SER A 266 -8.57 7.34 -4.82
N ASP A 267 -7.42 7.78 -4.31
CA ASP A 267 -6.18 7.00 -4.35
C ASP A 267 -6.29 5.75 -3.46
N LEU A 268 -6.66 5.90 -2.17
CA LEU A 268 -6.90 4.77 -1.27
C LEU A 268 -7.95 3.80 -1.82
N ARG A 269 -9.05 4.30 -2.39
CA ARG A 269 -10.10 3.47 -3.01
C ARG A 269 -9.53 2.64 -4.15
N ASN A 270 -8.68 3.23 -5.00
CA ASN A 270 -8.06 2.49 -6.09
C ASN A 270 -7.04 1.45 -5.60
N ARG A 271 -6.23 1.78 -4.59
CA ARG A 271 -5.32 0.81 -3.97
C ARG A 271 -6.08 -0.36 -3.37
N ALA A 272 -7.15 -0.07 -2.62
CA ALA A 272 -8.02 -1.07 -2.02
C ALA A 272 -8.70 -1.94 -3.10
N LYS A 273 -9.09 -1.34 -4.25
CA LYS A 273 -9.63 -2.09 -5.39
C LYS A 273 -8.64 -3.10 -5.95
N PHE A 274 -7.41 -2.67 -6.27
CA PHE A 274 -6.37 -3.58 -6.73
C PHE A 274 -6.07 -4.65 -5.68
N ARG A 275 -6.16 -4.27 -4.41
CA ARG A 275 -6.00 -5.20 -3.31
C ARG A 275 -7.08 -6.27 -3.23
N ILE A 276 -8.34 -5.89 -3.41
CA ILE A 276 -9.46 -6.83 -3.53
C ILE A 276 -9.16 -7.86 -4.63
N TYR A 277 -8.70 -7.43 -5.81
CA TYR A 277 -8.45 -8.34 -6.92
C TYR A 277 -7.38 -9.37 -6.65
N ALA A 278 -6.30 -8.99 -5.97
CA ALA A 278 -5.22 -9.92 -5.66
C ALA A 278 -5.52 -10.80 -4.44
N GLU A 279 -6.44 -10.39 -3.57
CA GLU A 279 -6.92 -11.18 -2.44
C GLU A 279 -8.13 -12.07 -2.80
N LEU A 280 -8.61 -12.05 -4.06
CA LEU A 280 -9.71 -12.90 -4.50
C LEU A 280 -9.38 -14.38 -4.28
N GLY A 281 -10.30 -15.07 -3.62
CA GLY A 281 -10.22 -16.50 -3.32
C GLY A 281 -11.59 -17.12 -3.22
N ILE A 282 -11.63 -18.45 -3.15
CA ILE A 282 -12.87 -19.23 -3.02
C ILE A 282 -13.69 -18.74 -1.81
N SER A 283 -13.01 -18.45 -0.69
CA SER A 283 -13.65 -18.06 0.57
C SER A 283 -14.17 -16.62 0.63
N ASN A 284 -13.94 -15.79 -0.39
CA ASN A 284 -14.39 -14.39 -0.35
C ASN A 284 -15.07 -13.90 -1.63
N VAL A 285 -14.93 -14.62 -2.76
CA VAL A 285 -15.47 -14.18 -4.05
C VAL A 285 -16.99 -14.04 -4.01
N CYS A 286 -17.70 -14.91 -3.30
CA CYS A 286 -19.16 -14.85 -3.16
C CYS A 286 -19.62 -13.55 -2.48
N GLU A 287 -19.05 -13.24 -1.31
CA GLU A 287 -19.39 -12.03 -0.56
C GLU A 287 -19.06 -10.77 -1.36
N ILE A 288 -17.93 -10.76 -2.08
CA ILE A 288 -17.55 -9.63 -2.94
C ILE A 288 -18.53 -9.51 -4.12
N LEU A 289 -18.86 -10.61 -4.80
CA LEU A 289 -19.71 -10.61 -5.97
C LEU A 289 -21.15 -10.19 -5.63
N PHE A 290 -21.74 -10.72 -4.57
CA PHE A 290 -23.14 -10.44 -4.25
C PHE A 290 -23.32 -9.25 -3.31
N GLY A 291 -22.33 -8.96 -2.45
CA GLY A 291 -22.41 -7.89 -1.45
C GLY A 291 -21.75 -6.58 -1.86
N LEU A 292 -20.79 -6.60 -2.80
CA LEU A 292 -20.00 -5.42 -3.18
C LEU A 292 -20.23 -5.00 -4.64
N VAL A 293 -20.12 -5.91 -5.62
CA VAL A 293 -20.25 -5.60 -7.05
C VAL A 293 -21.54 -4.83 -7.41
N PRO A 294 -22.73 -5.12 -6.85
CA PRO A 294 -23.94 -4.37 -7.19
C PRO A 294 -23.86 -2.87 -6.86
N LYS A 295 -23.01 -2.49 -5.89
CA LYS A 295 -22.77 -1.10 -5.51
C LYS A 295 -21.59 -0.48 -6.26
N TYR A 296 -20.73 -1.31 -6.84
CA TYR A 296 -19.43 -0.92 -7.36
C TYR A 296 -19.16 -1.66 -8.68
N GLU A 297 -19.77 -1.16 -9.76
CA GLU A 297 -19.67 -1.76 -11.10
C GLU A 297 -18.21 -1.90 -11.58
N ASP A 298 -17.31 -1.03 -11.12
CA ASP A 298 -15.90 -1.07 -11.48
C ASP A 298 -15.13 -2.30 -10.94
N LEU A 299 -15.76 -3.10 -10.06
CA LEU A 299 -15.25 -4.40 -9.57
C LEU A 299 -15.70 -5.59 -10.42
N LYS A 300 -16.77 -5.44 -11.21
CA LYS A 300 -17.53 -6.55 -11.78
C LYS A 300 -16.70 -7.47 -12.68
N GLY A 301 -15.96 -6.89 -13.62
CA GLY A 301 -15.23 -7.66 -14.65
C GLY A 301 -14.23 -8.66 -14.07
N PRO A 302 -13.26 -8.22 -13.25
CA PRO A 302 -12.30 -9.12 -12.62
C PRO A 302 -12.93 -10.15 -11.68
N VAL A 303 -13.92 -9.76 -10.88
CA VAL A 303 -14.58 -10.65 -9.91
C VAL A 303 -15.37 -11.75 -10.63
N LEU A 304 -16.17 -11.41 -11.65
CA LEU A 304 -16.89 -12.40 -12.45
C LEU A 304 -15.95 -13.34 -13.18
N LYS A 305 -14.83 -12.82 -13.70
CA LYS A 305 -13.82 -13.64 -14.37
C LYS A 305 -13.19 -14.66 -13.41
N PHE A 306 -12.94 -14.29 -12.15
CA PHE A 306 -12.47 -15.23 -11.13
C PHE A 306 -13.54 -16.28 -10.82
N MET A 307 -14.77 -15.84 -10.53
CA MET A 307 -15.90 -16.72 -10.24
C MET A 307 -16.13 -17.76 -11.34
N ALA A 308 -16.14 -17.34 -12.61
CA ALA A 308 -16.34 -18.24 -13.74
C ALA A 308 -15.22 -19.28 -13.90
N ARG A 309 -13.98 -18.93 -13.55
CA ARG A 309 -12.83 -19.85 -13.63
C ARG A 309 -12.83 -20.91 -12.53
N HIS A 310 -13.37 -20.57 -11.37
CA HIS A 310 -13.37 -21.44 -10.18
C HIS A 310 -14.79 -21.86 -9.78
N PHE A 311 -15.75 -21.81 -10.71
CA PHE A 311 -17.17 -21.92 -10.40
C PHE A 311 -17.52 -23.23 -9.67
N GLU A 312 -16.96 -24.35 -10.12
CA GLU A 312 -17.20 -25.66 -9.51
C GLU A 312 -16.80 -25.67 -8.03
N GLU A 313 -15.57 -25.23 -7.72
CA GLU A 313 -15.05 -25.13 -6.36
C GLU A 313 -15.88 -24.16 -5.50
N VAL A 314 -16.22 -22.99 -6.05
CA VAL A 314 -16.99 -21.96 -5.33
C VAL A 314 -18.42 -22.44 -5.03
N SER A 315 -19.09 -23.08 -5.99
CA SER A 315 -20.47 -23.57 -5.82
C SER A 315 -20.62 -24.61 -4.70
N GLN A 316 -19.52 -25.30 -4.37
CA GLN A 316 -19.45 -26.31 -3.32
C GLN A 316 -18.98 -25.74 -1.97
N SER A 317 -18.59 -24.46 -1.90
CA SER A 317 -18.02 -23.86 -0.70
C SER A 317 -19.07 -23.55 0.37
N GLU A 318 -18.64 -23.47 1.63
CA GLU A 318 -19.53 -23.07 2.74
C GLU A 318 -20.05 -21.64 2.54
N GLU A 319 -19.21 -20.76 1.99
CA GLU A 319 -19.56 -19.36 1.77
C GLU A 319 -20.67 -19.20 0.73
N PHE A 320 -20.64 -19.98 -0.37
CA PHE A 320 -21.73 -19.97 -1.34
C PHE A 320 -23.03 -20.48 -0.72
N ASN A 321 -22.96 -21.55 0.07
CA ASN A 321 -24.13 -22.05 0.81
C ASN A 321 -24.68 -21.04 1.82
N ASP A 322 -23.81 -20.24 2.44
CA ASP A 322 -24.22 -19.22 3.39
C ASP A 322 -24.90 -18.02 2.72
N ILE A 323 -24.48 -17.65 1.49
CA ILE A 323 -25.23 -16.69 0.65
C ILE A 323 -26.64 -17.23 0.39
N LEU A 324 -26.77 -18.49 -0.02
CA LEU A 324 -28.07 -19.12 -0.31
C LEU A 324 -28.99 -19.18 0.92
N LYS A 325 -28.45 -19.45 2.11
CA LYS A 325 -29.22 -19.41 3.36
C LYS A 325 -29.65 -18.00 3.76
N ASN A 326 -28.93 -16.98 3.29
CA ASN A 326 -29.13 -15.58 3.66
C ASN A 326 -29.54 -14.69 2.46
N LEU A 327 -30.22 -15.25 1.45
CA LEU A 327 -30.64 -14.53 0.23
C LEU A 327 -31.26 -13.13 0.46
N PRO A 328 -32.07 -12.88 1.51
CA PRO A 328 -32.58 -11.53 1.77
C PRO A 328 -31.51 -10.45 1.98
N LYS A 329 -30.28 -10.81 2.37
CA LYS A 329 -29.14 -9.88 2.50
C LYS A 329 -28.51 -9.54 1.14
N TYR A 330 -28.81 -10.32 0.10
CA TYR A 330 -28.22 -10.21 -1.24
C TYR A 330 -29.32 -10.03 -2.29
N PRO A 331 -29.99 -8.87 -2.31
CA PRO A 331 -31.16 -8.63 -3.17
C PRO A 331 -30.85 -8.74 -4.68
N TYR A 332 -29.58 -8.59 -5.06
CA TYR A 332 -29.11 -8.69 -6.45
C TYR A 332 -28.62 -10.09 -6.84
N PHE A 333 -28.81 -11.09 -5.97
CA PHE A 333 -28.38 -12.45 -6.24
C PHE A 333 -29.00 -12.98 -7.54
N SER A 334 -30.32 -12.83 -7.71
CA SER A 334 -31.05 -13.32 -8.88
C SER A 334 -30.70 -12.59 -10.19
N ASP A 335 -30.21 -11.36 -10.11
CA ASP A 335 -29.76 -10.59 -11.29
C ASP A 335 -28.41 -11.09 -11.81
N ILE A 336 -27.55 -11.53 -10.88
CA ILE A 336 -26.19 -12.03 -11.17
C ILE A 336 -26.22 -13.53 -11.47
N TYR A 337 -27.07 -14.28 -10.77
CA TYR A 337 -27.27 -15.71 -10.91
C TYR A 337 -28.76 -15.99 -11.21
N PRO A 338 -29.23 -15.68 -12.43
CA PRO A 338 -30.58 -16.03 -12.83
C PRO A 338 -30.66 -17.55 -12.89
N GLU A 339 -31.50 -18.16 -12.05
CA GLU A 339 -31.82 -19.59 -12.13
C GLU A 339 -32.33 -19.90 -13.55
N LYS A 340 -31.46 -20.46 -14.38
CA LYS A 340 -31.84 -21.10 -15.63
C LYS A 340 -31.34 -22.54 -15.62
N HIS A 341 -32.31 -23.42 -15.39
CA HIS A 341 -32.35 -24.86 -15.67
C HIS A 341 -31.59 -25.79 -14.72
N CYS A 342 -32.36 -26.44 -13.84
CA CYS A 342 -32.34 -27.89 -13.62
C CYS A 342 -33.74 -28.32 -13.13
N ASN A 343 -34.62 -28.66 -14.08
CA ASN A 343 -35.67 -29.65 -13.88
C ASN A 343 -35.15 -30.98 -14.43
#